data_AF-A0A6S7GPH1-F1
#
_entry.id   AF-A0A6S7GPH1-F1
#
_cell.length_a   1.000
_cell.length_b   1.000
_cell.length_c   1.000
_cell.angle_alpha   90.00
_cell.angle_beta   90.00
_cell.angle_gamma   90.00
#
_symmetry.space_group_name_H-M   'P 1'
#
loop_
_entity.id
_entity.type
_entity.pdbx_description
1 polymer ?
#
loop_
_entity_poly.entity_id
_entity_poly.type
_entity_poly.pdbx_seq_one_letter_code
_entity_poly.pdbx_strand_id
1 'polypeptide(L)'
;MVNELLSAWGPRAKFVDDLTALEIVPRNSPSLMNHIVADIHSFAEVNNMKLNPAKCKDMIVNFLHFNTSVLQPIIIGATRVES
;
A
#
# COMPACT_ATOMS: atom_id res chain seq x y z
N MET A 1 9.25 17.84 -0.58
CA MET A 1 7.77 17.68 -0.55
C MET A 1 7.25 16.24 -0.73
N VAL A 2 8.09 15.21 -0.86
CA VAL A 2 7.81 13.82 -0.40
C VAL A 2 9.13 13.17 0.01
N ASN A 3 10.25 13.62 -0.58
CA ASN A 3 11.61 13.10 -0.37
C ASN A 3 12.09 12.98 1.09
N GLU A 4 11.57 13.77 2.02
CA GLU A 4 11.93 13.66 3.45
C GLU A 4 11.10 12.63 4.23
N LEU A 5 9.98 12.17 3.66
CA LEU A 5 9.20 11.03 4.16
C LEU A 5 9.78 9.67 3.69
N LEU A 6 10.77 9.71 2.79
CA LEU A 6 11.16 8.55 1.97
C LEU A 6 12.18 7.58 2.61
N SER A 7 12.74 7.84 3.79
CA SER A 7 13.75 6.93 4.38
C SER A 7 13.17 5.80 5.24
N ALA A 8 11.91 5.90 5.68
CA ALA A 8 11.33 4.99 6.66
C ALA A 8 10.52 3.82 6.08
N TRP A 9 10.01 3.94 4.85
CA TRP A 9 9.09 2.95 4.28
C TRP A 9 9.79 1.98 3.32
N GLY A 10 9.25 0.76 3.22
CA GLY A 10 9.76 -0.34 2.41
C GLY A 10 9.83 -0.08 0.89
N PRO A 11 10.09 -1.12 0.08
CA PRO A 11 10.32 -0.99 -1.36
C PRO A 11 9.15 -0.27 -2.06
N ARG A 12 9.44 0.78 -2.83
CA ARG A 12 8.43 1.53 -3.59
C ARG A 12 9.03 2.23 -4.80
N ALA A 13 8.18 2.57 -5.75
CA ALA A 13 8.51 3.39 -6.92
C ALA A 13 7.53 4.57 -7.02
N LYS A 14 8.03 5.76 -7.37
CA LYS A 14 7.20 6.95 -7.62
C LYS A 14 7.60 7.56 -8.97
N PHE A 15 6.61 7.92 -9.77
CA PHE A 15 6.80 8.69 -10.99
C PHE A 15 5.72 9.77 -11.10
N VAL A 16 6.11 11.05 -11.01
CA VAL A 16 5.18 12.20 -11.01
C VAL A 16 4.12 12.06 -9.91
N ASP A 17 2.87 11.74 -10.29
CA ASP A 17 1.71 11.54 -9.42
C ASP A 17 1.44 10.05 -9.11
N ASP A 18 2.05 9.14 -9.86
CA ASP A 18 1.92 7.70 -9.63
C ASP A 18 2.87 7.22 -8.53
N LEU A 19 2.34 6.37 -7.65
CA LEU A 19 3.05 5.73 -6.55
C LEU A 19 2.71 4.24 -6.52
N THR A 20 3.73 3.39 -6.44
CA THR A 20 3.60 1.95 -6.23
C THR A 20 4.33 1.59 -4.94
N ALA A 21 3.61 1.04 -3.96
CA ALA A 21 4.18 0.48 -2.74
C ALA A 21 4.23 -1.05 -2.83
N LEU A 22 5.31 -1.65 -2.36
CA LEU A 22 5.52 -3.09 -2.35
C LEU A 22 5.88 -3.55 -0.95
N GLU A 23 5.30 -4.67 -0.55
CA GLU A 23 5.67 -5.39 0.66
C GLU A 23 6.07 -6.83 0.30
N ILE A 24 7.18 -7.30 0.87
CA ILE A 24 7.56 -8.72 0.84
C ILE A 24 7.11 -9.32 2.16
N VAL A 25 6.10 -10.19 2.11
CA VAL A 25 5.53 -10.83 3.31
C VAL A 25 6.19 -12.21 3.50
N PRO A 26 6.96 -12.43 4.58
CA PRO A 26 7.49 -13.75 4.88
C PRO A 26 6.39 -14.76 5.18
N ARG A 27 6.68 -16.05 5.00
CA ARG A 27 5.73 -17.13 5.32
C ARG A 27 5.24 -17.00 6.77
N ASN A 28 3.92 -17.12 6.97
CA ASN A 28 3.25 -17.03 8.27
C ASN A 28 3.42 -15.69 9.01
N SER A 29 3.77 -14.62 8.29
CA SER A 29 3.83 -13.26 8.85
C SER A 29 2.59 -12.46 8.43
N PRO A 30 2.12 -11.51 9.26
CA PRO A 30 1.06 -10.59 8.86
C PRO A 30 1.59 -9.60 7.82
N SER A 31 0.71 -9.12 6.94
CA SER A 31 1.00 -8.01 6.03
C SER A 31 0.82 -6.67 6.74
N LEU A 32 1.74 -5.75 6.50
CA LEU A 32 1.75 -4.36 6.94
C LEU A 32 1.19 -3.42 5.86
N MET A 33 0.81 -3.92 4.69
CA MET A 33 0.34 -3.11 3.55
C MET A 33 -0.78 -2.13 3.93
N ASN A 34 -1.73 -2.54 4.78
CA ASN A 34 -2.80 -1.65 5.25
C ASN A 34 -2.28 -0.47 6.06
N HIS A 35 -1.23 -0.67 6.87
CA HIS A 35 -0.58 0.42 7.59
C HIS A 35 0.16 1.36 6.63
N ILE A 36 0.88 0.80 5.66
CA ILE A 36 1.57 1.59 4.62
C ILE A 36 0.58 2.45 3.84
N VAL A 37 -0.57 1.89 3.44
CA VAL A 37 -1.60 2.63 2.69
C VAL A 37 -2.26 3.70 3.56
N ALA A 38 -2.51 3.43 4.85
CA ALA A 38 -3.04 4.43 5.78
C ALA A 38 -2.07 5.62 5.94
N ASP A 39 -0.77 5.34 6.03
CA ASP A 39 0.25 6.38 6.12
C ASP A 39 0.34 7.21 4.83
N ILE A 40 0.27 6.57 3.65
CA ILE A 40 0.21 7.27 2.35
C ILE A 40 -1.03 8.16 2.28
N HIS A 41 -2.19 7.66 2.73
CA HIS A 41 -3.43 8.44 2.75
C HIS A 41 -3.30 9.66 3.66
N SER A 42 -2.82 9.49 4.89
CA SER A 42 -2.60 10.59 5.83
C SER A 42 -1.63 11.62 5.27
N PHE A 43 -0.53 11.16 4.67
CA PHE A 43 0.42 12.04 4.01
C PHE A 43 -0.22 12.83 2.86
N ALA A 44 -1.06 12.19 2.04
CA ALA A 44 -1.78 12.87 0.96
C ALA A 44 -2.69 13.97 1.52
N GLU A 45 -3.48 13.66 2.56
CA GLU A 45 -4.39 14.63 3.20
C GLU A 45 -3.63 15.85 3.76
N VAL A 46 -2.52 15.64 4.47
CA VAL A 46 -1.67 16.72 5.01
C VAL A 46 -1.13 17.64 3.91
N ASN A 47 -0.92 17.10 2.71
CA ASN A 47 -0.42 17.85 1.56
C ASN A 47 -1.55 18.36 0.63
N ASN A 48 -2.82 18.35 1.07
CA ASN A 48 -3.98 18.73 0.27
C ASN A 48 -4.12 17.92 -1.03
N MET A 49 -3.64 16.68 -1.02
CA MET A 49 -3.82 15.72 -2.10
C MET A 49 -4.89 14.70 -1.72
N LYS A 50 -5.54 14.10 -2.71
CA LYS A 50 -6.56 13.07 -2.48
C LYS A 50 -6.28 11.86 -3.36
N LEU A 51 -6.16 10.70 -2.74
CA LEU A 51 -6.10 9.43 -3.45
C LEU A 51 -7.47 9.15 -4.09
N ASN A 52 -7.46 8.57 -5.29
CA ASN A 52 -8.69 8.11 -5.95
C ASN A 52 -8.80 6.59 -5.80
N PRO A 53 -9.65 6.07 -4.89
CA PRO A 53 -9.76 4.63 -4.65
C PRO A 53 -10.11 3.82 -5.90
N ALA A 54 -10.82 4.41 -6.88
CA ALA A 54 -11.17 3.72 -8.13
C ALA A 54 -9.96 3.52 -9.06
N LYS A 55 -8.92 4.35 -8.93
CA LYS A 55 -7.66 4.23 -9.68
C LYS A 55 -6.59 3.44 -8.91
N CYS A 56 -6.70 3.37 -7.59
CA CYS A 56 -5.83 2.52 -6.79
C CYS A 56 -6.15 1.06 -7.08
N LYS A 57 -5.12 0.24 -7.28
CA LYS A 57 -5.23 -1.19 -7.53
C LYS A 57 -4.25 -1.94 -6.65
N ASP A 58 -4.68 -3.07 -6.10
CA ASP A 58 -3.82 -3.96 -5.35
C ASP A 58 -3.53 -5.23 -6.15
N MET A 59 -2.33 -5.76 -5.96
CA MET A 59 -1.87 -6.96 -6.65
C MET A 59 -1.10 -7.83 -5.67
N ILE A 60 -1.46 -9.11 -5.62
CA ILE A 60 -0.82 -10.10 -4.74
C ILE A 60 -0.13 -11.14 -5.62
N VAL A 61 1.16 -11.33 -5.40
CA VAL A 61 1.95 -12.40 -6.04
C VAL A 61 2.36 -13.39 -4.95
N ASN A 62 1.88 -14.62 -5.04
CA ASN A 62 2.15 -15.67 -4.05
C ASN A 62 2.98 -16.81 -4.66
N PHE A 63 4.08 -17.16 -4.01
CA PHE A 63 4.97 -18.26 -4.40
C PHE A 63 4.80 -19.52 -3.54
N LEU A 64 3.87 -19.51 -2.58
CA LEU A 64 3.60 -20.64 -1.70
C LEU A 64 2.74 -21.69 -2.41
N HIS A 65 3.19 -22.95 -2.39
CA HIS A 65 2.41 -24.08 -2.91
C HIS A 65 1.09 -24.29 -2.15
N PHE A 66 1.07 -23.98 -0.85
CA PHE A 66 -0.14 -23.97 -0.03
C PHE A 66 -0.33 -22.56 0.55
N ASN A 67 -1.42 -21.90 0.15
CA ASN A 67 -1.75 -20.58 0.68
C ASN A 67 -2.48 -20.71 2.01
N THR A 68 -1.76 -20.44 3.10
CA THR A 68 -2.33 -20.42 4.46
C THR A 68 -2.63 -19.01 4.96
N SER A 69 -2.36 -17.98 4.15
CA SER A 69 -2.44 -16.58 4.56
C SER A 69 -3.67 -15.91 3.95
N VAL A 70 -4.54 -15.37 4.82
CA VAL A 70 -5.65 -14.51 4.42
C VAL A 70 -5.16 -13.06 4.53
N LEU A 71 -4.88 -12.43 3.38
CA LEU A 71 -4.56 -11.01 3.35
C LEU A 71 -5.85 -10.21 3.54
N GLN A 72 -5.78 -9.20 4.40
CA GLN A 72 -6.88 -8.28 4.62
C GLN A 72 -7.05 -7.39 3.38
N PRO A 73 -8.29 -7.03 3.02
CA PRO A 73 -8.51 -6.06 1.95
C PRO A 73 -7.79 -4.74 2.22
N ILE A 74 -7.30 -4.09 1.16
CA ILE A 74 -6.73 -2.76 1.29
C ILE A 74 -7.83 -1.72 1.45
N ILE A 75 -7.69 -0.85 2.45
CA ILE A 75 -8.63 0.23 2.74
C ILE A 75 -7.92 1.58 2.61
N ILE A 76 -8.50 2.48 1.80
CA ILE A 76 -8.07 3.88 1.67
C ILE A 76 -9.16 4.76 2.28
N GLY A 77 -8.86 5.39 3.42
CA GLY A 77 -9.85 6.15 4.18
C GLY A 77 -10.99 5.22 4.64
N ALA A 78 -12.18 5.37 4.05
CA ALA A 78 -13.35 4.53 4.30
C ALA A 78 -13.74 3.63 3.10
N THR A 79 -12.91 3.58 2.06
CA THR A 79 -13.20 2.87 0.81
C THR A 79 -12.27 1.69 0.61
N ARG A 80 -12.85 0.53 0.28
CA ARG A 80 -12.09 -0.67 -0.07
C ARG A 80 -11.54 -0.52 -1.49
N VAL A 81 -10.26 -0.84 -1.66
CA VAL A 81 -9.63 -0.91 -2.98
C VAL A 81 -10.07 -2.20 -3.66
N GLU A 82 -10.46 -2.08 -4.92
CA GLU A 82 -10.79 -3.24 -5.75
C GLU A 82 -9.54 -3.85 -6.36
N SER A 83 -9.36 -5.14 -6.10
CA SER A 83 -8.34 -6.02 -6.70
C SER A 83 -8.64 -6.36 -8.15
#